data_AF-A0A7G9WAZ8-F1
#
_entry.id   AF-A0A7G9WAZ8-F1
#
_cell.length_a   1.000
_cell.length_b   1.000
_cell.length_c   1.000
_cell.angle_alpha   90.00
_cell.angle_beta   90.00
_cell.angle_gamma   90.00
#
_symmetry.space_group_name_H-M   'P 1'
#
loop_
_entity.id
_entity.type
_entity.pdbx_description
1 polymer ?
#
loop_
_entity_poly.entity_id
_entity_poly.type
_entity_poly.pdbx_seq_one_letter_code
_entity_poly.pdbx_strand_id
1 'polypeptide(L)'
;MNTQGWMRGLMAKNSRVDEFLKLVTNTISMEFEMEYNIEETETNFIITFNNKYKITITPYEAKWMQNKSPYSLDKHILENLRNQGLEYDNNRSQYVKYCNDIFN
;
A
#
# COMPACT_ATOMS: atom_id res chain seq x y z
N MET A 1 5.67 12.76 2.79
CA MET A 1 4.90 12.55 4.05
C MET A 1 5.86 12.07 5.15
N ASN A 2 5.89 12.70 6.33
CA ASN A 2 6.80 12.32 7.44
C ASN A 2 6.23 11.11 8.19
N THR A 3 6.27 9.93 7.58
CA THR A 3 5.76 8.70 8.19
C THR A 3 6.80 8.14 9.15
N GLN A 4 6.80 8.63 10.39
CA GLN A 4 7.60 8.02 11.45
C GLN A 4 7.14 6.56 11.60
N GLY A 5 7.99 5.60 11.21
CA GLY A 5 7.61 4.20 11.02
C GLY A 5 6.98 3.52 12.24
N TRP A 6 7.23 4.04 13.45
CA TRP A 6 6.62 3.57 14.68
C TRP A 6 5.11 3.85 14.76
N MET A 7 4.64 5.02 14.29
CA MET A 7 3.19 5.31 14.20
C MET A 7 2.51 4.35 13.23
N ARG A 8 3.18 4.03 12.12
CA ARG A 8 2.70 3.09 11.11
C ARG A 8 2.61 1.67 11.66
N GLY A 9 3.59 1.25 12.47
CA GLY A 9 3.55 -0.03 13.18
C GLY A 9 2.47 -0.12 14.26
N LEU A 10 2.18 0.97 14.97
CA LEU A 10 1.08 1.03 15.93
C LEU A 10 -0.28 0.94 15.23
N MET A 11 -0.45 1.63 14.10
CA MET A 11 -1.67 1.55 13.28
C MET A 11 -1.87 0.15 12.71
N ALA A 12 -0.82 -0.48 12.17
CA ALA A 12 -0.90 -1.84 11.66
C ALA A 12 -1.38 -2.85 12.72
N LYS A 13 -1.02 -2.68 14.00
CA LYS A 13 -1.42 -3.60 15.07
C LYS A 13 -2.85 -3.38 15.59
N ASN A 14 -3.34 -2.15 15.55
CA ASN A 14 -4.59 -1.76 16.21
C ASN A 14 -5.76 -1.48 15.26
N SER A 15 -5.50 -1.33 13.95
CA SER A 15 -6.53 -1.05 12.95
C SER A 15 -7.15 -2.32 12.38
N ARG A 16 -8.42 -2.21 11.96
CA ARG A 16 -9.06 -3.24 11.14
C ARG A 16 -8.35 -3.33 9.77
N VAL A 17 -8.52 -4.46 9.08
CA VAL A 17 -7.82 -4.75 7.82
C VAL A 17 -8.23 -3.78 6.71
N ASP A 18 -9.53 -3.49 6.62
CA ASP A 18 -10.12 -2.51 5.70
C ASP A 18 -9.57 -1.10 5.93
N GLU A 19 -9.49 -0.67 7.19
CA GLU A 19 -8.91 0.63 7.56
C GLU A 19 -7.44 0.73 7.17
N PHE A 20 -6.66 -0.32 7.45
CA PHE A 20 -5.24 -0.36 7.11
C PHE A 20 -5.02 -0.35 5.59
N LEU A 21 -5.82 -1.13 4.85
CA LEU A 21 -5.77 -1.16 3.39
C LEU A 21 -6.14 0.19 2.78
N LYS A 22 -7.15 0.88 3.33
CA LYS A 22 -7.51 2.24 2.92
C LYS A 22 -6.40 3.24 3.20
N LEU A 23 -5.76 3.18 4.36
CA LEU A 23 -4.63 4.04 4.72
C LEU A 23 -3.46 3.88 3.74
N VAL A 24 -3.08 2.62 3.44
CA VAL A 24 -2.00 2.32 2.50
C VAL A 24 -2.34 2.82 1.10
N THR A 25 -3.55 2.51 0.62
CA THR A 25 -4.01 2.93 -0.71
C THR A 25 -4.02 4.45 -0.84
N ASN A 26 -4.52 5.16 0.17
CA ASN A 26 -4.51 6.61 0.22
C ASN A 26 -3.09 7.18 0.23
N THR A 27 -2.16 6.56 0.94
CA THR A 27 -0.76 7.00 0.99
C THR A 27 -0.11 6.89 -0.39
N ILE A 28 -0.33 5.77 -1.10
CA ILE A 28 0.19 5.57 -2.47
C ILE A 28 -0.46 6.57 -3.43
N SER A 29 -1.78 6.76 -3.34
CA SER A 29 -2.51 7.74 -4.13
C SER A 29 -1.91 9.14 -4.00
N MET A 30 -1.62 9.59 -2.77
CA MET A 30 -1.00 10.89 -2.53
C MET A 30 0.45 10.97 -3.02
N GLU A 31 1.24 9.90 -2.88
CA GLU A 31 2.65 9.85 -3.31
C GLU A 31 2.82 9.96 -4.83
N PHE A 32 1.90 9.36 -5.57
CA PHE A 32 1.93 9.27 -7.03
C PHE A 32 0.90 10.16 -7.72
N GLU A 33 0.17 10.96 -6.95
CA GLU A 33 -0.90 11.86 -7.46
C GLU A 33 -1.93 11.10 -8.32
N MET A 34 -2.36 9.94 -7.84
CA MET A 34 -3.33 9.08 -8.52
C MET A 34 -4.66 9.06 -7.79
N GLU A 35 -5.76 9.12 -8.53
CA GLU A 35 -7.09 8.80 -7.99
C GLU A 35 -7.17 7.31 -7.67
N TYR A 36 -7.89 6.95 -6.62
CA TYR A 36 -8.10 5.55 -6.25
C TYR A 36 -9.56 5.24 -5.93
N ASN A 37 -9.92 3.98 -6.14
CA ASN A 37 -11.15 3.38 -5.66
C ASN A 37 -10.83 2.05 -4.95
N ILE A 38 -11.63 1.71 -3.95
CA ILE A 38 -11.58 0.42 -3.25
C ILE A 38 -12.98 -0.16 -3.27
N GLU A 39 -13.14 -1.30 -3.94
CA GLU A 39 -14.36 -2.08 -3.93
C GLU A 39 -14.17 -3.30 -3.04
N GLU A 40 -15.08 -3.48 -2.09
CA GLU A 40 -15.14 -4.68 -1.27
C GLU A 40 -16.15 -5.65 -1.89
N THR A 41 -15.71 -6.88 -2.09
CA THR A 41 -16.55 -8.01 -2.51
C THR A 41 -16.60 -9.03 -1.37
N GLU A 42 -17.43 -10.06 -1.48
CA GLU A 42 -17.54 -11.11 -0.44
C GLU A 42 -16.19 -11.80 -0.11
N THR A 43 -15.25 -11.79 -1.06
CA THR A 43 -13.99 -12.55 -0.95
C THR A 43 -12.73 -11.71 -1.10
N ASN A 44 -12.84 -10.49 -1.62
CA ASN A 44 -11.68 -9.70 -2.04
C ASN A 44 -11.89 -8.18 -1.86
N PHE A 45 -10.78 -7.48 -1.66
CA PHE A 45 -10.64 -6.05 -1.92
C PHE A 45 -10.07 -5.84 -3.32
N ILE A 46 -10.74 -5.01 -4.11
CA ILE A 46 -10.31 -4.60 -5.44
C ILE A 46 -9.89 -3.14 -5.37
N ILE A 47 -8.60 -2.89 -5.52
CA ILE A 47 -8.01 -1.56 -5.52
C ILE A 47 -7.77 -1.14 -6.96
N THR A 48 -8.26 0.03 -7.35
CA THR A 48 -8.04 0.60 -8.67
C THR A 48 -7.35 1.96 -8.54
N PHE A 49 -6.30 2.21 -9.33
CA PHE A 49 -5.65 3.52 -9.44
C PHE A 49 -5.77 4.08 -10.86
N ASN A 50 -6.21 5.33 -10.99
CA ASN A 50 -6.44 6.06 -12.26
C ASN A 50 -7.23 5.26 -13.31
N ASN A 51 -8.14 4.37 -12.88
CA ASN A 51 -8.87 3.44 -13.75
C ASN A 51 -7.99 2.58 -14.68
N LYS A 52 -6.68 2.51 -14.42
CA LYS A 52 -5.69 1.83 -15.24
C LYS A 52 -5.10 0.63 -14.52
N TYR A 53 -4.70 0.83 -13.26
CA TYR A 53 -4.05 -0.21 -12.49
C TYR A 53 -5.05 -0.87 -11.57
N LYS A 54 -5.06 -2.21 -11.54
CA LYS A 54 -5.99 -3.00 -10.72
C LYS A 54 -5.23 -4.01 -9.88
N ILE A 55 -5.50 -4.04 -8.59
CA ILE A 55 -4.92 -4.99 -7.64
C ILE A 55 -6.09 -5.67 -6.91
N THR A 56 -6.02 -6.99 -6.77
CA THR A 56 -6.98 -7.77 -5.99
C THR A 56 -6.25 -8.40 -4.82
N ILE A 57 -6.77 -8.20 -3.61
CA ILE A 57 -6.17 -8.67 -2.36
C ILE A 57 -7.27 -9.31 -1.53
N THR A 58 -7.08 -10.55 -1.09
CA THR A 58 -8.01 -11.18 -0.14
C THR A 58 -7.87 -10.55 1.25
N PRO A 59 -8.93 -10.55 2.08
CA PRO A 59 -8.81 -10.11 3.48
C PRO A 59 -7.73 -10.85 4.26
N TYR A 60 -7.49 -12.12 3.94
CA TYR A 60 -6.43 -12.93 4.53
C TYR A 60 -5.04 -12.42 4.18
N GLU A 61 -4.75 -12.17 2.90
CA GLU A 61 -3.45 -11.63 2.46
C GLU A 61 -3.20 -10.25 3.04
N ALA A 62 -4.22 -9.39 3.04
CA ALA A 62 -4.13 -8.05 3.64
C ALA A 62 -3.80 -8.15 5.14
N LYS A 63 -4.45 -9.06 5.88
CA LYS A 63 -4.16 -9.29 7.30
C LYS A 63 -2.75 -9.85 7.52
N TRP A 64 -2.33 -10.82 6.70
CA TRP A 64 -1.01 -11.40 6.80
C TRP A 64 0.08 -10.35 6.57
N MET A 65 -0.06 -9.50 5.55
CA MET A 65 0.86 -8.40 5.27
C MET A 65 0.86 -7.35 6.38
N GLN A 66 -0.33 -6.97 6.89
CA GLN A 66 -0.46 -6.05 8.03
C GLN A 66 0.35 -6.53 9.25
N ASN A 67 0.33 -7.84 9.52
CA ASN A 67 1.07 -8.44 10.65
C ASN A 67 2.57 -8.63 10.37
N LYS A 68 2.97 -8.80 9.11
CA LYS A 68 4.34 -9.11 8.72
C LYS A 68 5.29 -7.93 8.92
N SER A 69 4.91 -6.75 8.46
CA SER A 69 5.73 -5.53 8.57
C SER A 69 4.86 -4.30 8.29
N PRO A 70 5.16 -3.13 8.91
CA PRO A 70 4.43 -1.88 8.67
C PRO A 70 4.37 -1.42 7.20
N TYR A 71 5.23 -1.95 6.34
CA TYR A 71 5.33 -1.60 4.91
C TYR A 71 5.06 -2.79 3.97
N SER A 72 4.69 -3.96 4.49
CA SER A 72 4.55 -5.16 3.63
C SER A 72 3.43 -5.02 2.61
N LEU A 73 2.31 -4.40 2.99
CA LEU A 73 1.18 -4.17 2.09
C LEU A 73 1.51 -3.10 1.04
N ASP A 74 2.19 -2.03 1.47
CA ASP A 74 2.67 -0.96 0.59
C ASP A 74 3.56 -1.51 -0.52
N LYS A 75 4.57 -2.31 -0.14
CA LYS A 75 5.50 -2.95 -1.07
C LYS A 75 4.77 -3.83 -2.08
N HIS A 76 3.84 -4.65 -1.61
CA HIS A 76 3.06 -5.53 -2.47
C HIS A 76 2.22 -4.77 -3.51
N ILE A 77 1.59 -3.66 -3.11
CA ILE A 77 0.82 -2.82 -4.04
C ILE A 77 1.77 -2.16 -5.05
N LEU A 78 2.89 -1.60 -4.60
CA LEU A 78 3.87 -0.94 -5.49
C LEU A 78 4.49 -1.91 -6.51
N GLU A 79 4.81 -3.14 -6.10
CA GLU A 79 5.27 -4.20 -7.00
C GLU A 79 4.21 -4.56 -8.04
N ASN A 80 2.94 -4.66 -7.65
CA ASN A 80 1.83 -4.88 -8.58
C ASN A 80 1.68 -3.73 -9.59
N LEU A 81 1.78 -2.49 -9.12
CA LEU A 81 1.73 -1.31 -9.99
C LEU A 81 2.89 -1.31 -10.99
N ARG A 82 4.10 -1.66 -10.56
CA ARG A 82 5.27 -1.82 -11.45
C ARG A 82 5.07 -2.89 -12.50
N ASN A 83 4.55 -4.04 -12.11
CA ASN A 83 4.26 -5.15 -13.04
C ASN A 83 3.22 -4.75 -14.10
N GLN A 84 2.40 -3.72 -13.82
CA GLN A 84 1.42 -3.15 -14.74
C GLN A 84 1.95 -1.91 -15.50
N GLY A 85 3.24 -1.59 -15.37
CA GLY A 85 3.90 -0.52 -16.11
C GLY A 85 3.94 0.84 -15.41
N LEU A 86 3.76 0.91 -14.08
CA LEU A 86 4.08 2.12 -13.33
C LEU A 86 5.60 2.25 -13.20
N GLU A 87 6.17 3.26 -13.84
CA GLU A 87 7.60 3.58 -13.74
C GLU A 87 7.85 4.62 -12.64
N TYR A 88 8.80 4.34 -11.74
CA TYR A 88 9.26 5.30 -10.73
C TYR A 88 10.65 4.94 -10.21
N ASP A 89 11.40 5.96 -9.78
CA ASP A 89 12.70 5.82 -9.11
C ASP A 89 12.52 5.36 -7.65
N ASN A 90 13.25 4.33 -7.23
CA ASN A 90 13.30 3.87 -5.83
C ASN A 90 13.73 4.97 -4.84
N ASN A 91 14.41 6.01 -5.33
CA ASN A 91 14.85 7.16 -4.54
C ASN A 91 13.89 8.35 -4.57
N ARG A 92 12.75 8.25 -5.27
CA ARG A 92 11.75 9.32 -5.44
C ARG A 92 11.38 10.00 -4.11
N SER A 93 11.20 9.21 -3.06
CA SER A 93 10.88 9.72 -1.74
C SER A 93 11.34 8.78 -0.64
N GLN A 94 11.38 9.29 0.60
CA GLN A 94 11.68 8.49 1.78
C GLN A 94 10.66 7.35 1.97
N TYR A 95 9.40 7.56 1.59
CA TYR A 95 8.37 6.52 1.64
C TYR A 95 8.68 5.38 0.68
N VAL A 96 8.99 5.70 -0.58
CA VAL A 96 9.35 4.71 -1.59
C VAL A 96 10.61 3.96 -1.16
N LYS A 97 11.60 4.65 -0.60
CA LYS A 97 12.81 4.02 -0.05
C LYS A 97 12.48 3.01 1.05
N TYR A 98 11.62 3.36 2.02
CA TYR A 98 11.19 2.42 3.07
C TYR A 98 10.46 1.19 2.50
N CYS A 99 9.60 1.36 1.49
CA CYS A 99 8.91 0.23 0.86
C CYS A 99 9.89 -0.71 0.13
N ASN A 100 11.04 -0.19 -0.32
CA ASN A 100 12.07 -0.95 -1.02
C ASN A 100 13.25 -1.35 -0.10
N ASP A 101 13.09 -1.23 1.22
CA ASP A 101 14.12 -1.58 2.21
C ASP A 101 15.45 -0.80 2.03
N ILE A 102 15.37 0.43 1.49
CA ILE A 102 16.51 1.34 1.30
C ILE A 102 16.56 2.28 2.51
N PHE A 103 17.43 1.96 3.47
CA PHE A 103 17.64 2.74 4.69
C PHE A 103 18.92 3.58 4.55
N ASN A 104 18.79 4.73 3.91
CA ASN A 104 19.87 5.71 3.75
C ASN A 104 19.62 6.95 4.62
#